data_AF-A0A0S6X2Z9-F1
#
_entry.id   AF-A0A0S6X2Z9-F1
#
_cell.length_a   1.000
_cell.length_b   1.000
_cell.length_c   1.000
_cell.angle_alpha   90.00
_cell.angle_beta   90.00
_cell.angle_gamma   90.00
#
_symmetry.space_group_name_H-M   'P 1'
#
loop_
_entity.id
_entity.type
_entity.pdbx_description
1 polymer ?
#
loop_
_entity_poly.entity_id
_entity_poly.type
_entity_poly.pdbx_seq_one_letter_code
_entity_poly.pdbx_strand_id
1 'polypeptide(L)'
;MSVDYDGTELAAEADERIRTFQRDAAREAGIFHHLITLPTYHTAALSTDNLAKEYFGEQGMLGYVKGVQRQEIRQGIACVKHQNMAGSDIGDDHKEYFAGEAALKAGGEHNTMNQFAA
;
A
#
# COMPACT_ATOMS: atom_id res chain seq x y z
N MET A 1 23.29 0.22 -7.10
CA MET A 1 24.35 1.23 -6.93
C MET A 1 25.17 0.79 -5.73
N SER A 2 26.51 0.83 -5.78
CA SER A 2 27.28 0.58 -4.56
C SER A 2 27.00 1.73 -3.59
N VAL A 3 26.87 1.42 -2.29
CA VAL A 3 26.74 2.40 -1.21
C VAL A 3 27.92 3.39 -1.21
N ASP A 4 29.06 2.99 -1.76
CA ASP A 4 30.26 3.82 -1.88
C ASP A 4 30.04 5.10 -2.70
N TYR A 5 29.01 5.13 -3.56
CA TYR A 5 28.69 6.30 -4.37
C TYR A 5 27.61 7.20 -3.73
N ASP A 6 26.99 6.77 -2.64
CA ASP A 6 25.91 7.52 -2.00
C ASP A 6 26.44 8.88 -1.51
N GLY A 7 25.71 9.96 -1.83
CA GLY A 7 26.08 11.33 -1.47
C GLY A 7 27.20 11.95 -2.32
N THR A 8 27.72 11.26 -3.33
CA THR A 8 28.68 11.83 -4.30
C THR A 8 27.99 12.72 -5.33
N GLU A 9 28.75 13.63 -5.95
CA GLU A 9 28.25 14.44 -7.09
C GLU A 9 27.77 13.56 -8.26
N LEU A 10 28.44 12.43 -8.49
CA LEU A 10 28.06 11.47 -9.51
C LEU A 10 26.67 10.87 -9.23
N ALA A 11 26.37 10.53 -7.97
CA ALA A 11 25.06 10.04 -7.59
C ALA A 11 23.98 11.12 -7.76
N ALA A 12 24.26 12.36 -7.38
CA ALA A 12 23.33 13.48 -7.58
C ALA A 12 23.01 13.72 -9.06
N GLU A 13 24.01 13.65 -9.95
CA GLU A 13 23.78 13.76 -11.39
C GLU A 13 22.95 12.57 -11.93
N ALA A 14 23.25 11.35 -11.46
CA ALA A 14 22.48 10.17 -11.84
C ALA A 14 21.01 10.27 -11.40
N ASP A 15 20.75 10.72 -10.18
CA ASP A 15 19.40 10.92 -9.64
C ASP A 15 18.61 11.95 -10.46
N GLU A 16 19.25 13.06 -10.85
CA GLU A 16 18.58 14.07 -11.68
C GLU A 16 18.21 13.50 -13.06
N ARG A 17 19.10 12.73 -13.70
CA ARG A 17 18.81 12.05 -14.98
C ARG A 17 17.69 11.02 -14.84
N ILE A 18 17.67 10.24 -13.75
CA ILE A 18 16.61 9.26 -13.48
C ILE A 18 15.27 9.97 -13.26
N ARG A 19 15.27 11.09 -12.51
CA ARG A 19 14.06 11.89 -12.22
C ARG A 19 13.42 12.42 -13.49
N THR A 20 14.21 12.80 -14.50
CA THR A 20 13.69 13.34 -15.77
C THR A 20 13.54 12.32 -16.88
N PHE A 21 14.05 11.09 -16.70
CA PHE A 21 14.17 10.05 -17.72
C PHE A 21 12.92 9.86 -18.58
N GLN A 22 11.75 9.64 -17.96
CA GLN A 22 10.52 9.37 -18.71
C GLN A 22 10.09 10.58 -19.55
N ARG A 23 10.13 11.78 -18.95
CA ARG A 23 9.76 13.03 -19.63
C ARG A 23 10.69 13.31 -20.81
N ASP A 24 11.99 13.17 -20.59
CA ASP A 24 12.99 13.49 -21.60
C ASP A 24 13.00 12.42 -22.71
N ALA A 25 12.81 11.15 -22.37
CA ALA A 25 12.68 10.07 -23.36
C ALA A 25 11.42 10.22 -24.22
N ALA A 26 10.31 10.67 -23.66
CA ALA A 26 9.11 11.00 -24.42
C ALA A 26 9.38 12.17 -25.40
N ARG A 27 10.05 13.23 -24.93
CA ARG A 27 10.33 14.43 -25.72
C ARG A 27 11.38 14.21 -26.83
N GLU A 28 12.47 13.51 -26.52
CA GLU A 28 13.64 13.39 -27.41
C GLU A 28 13.59 12.15 -28.30
N ALA A 29 13.00 11.06 -27.81
CA ALA A 29 13.00 9.76 -28.49
C ALA A 29 11.59 9.26 -28.85
N GLY A 30 10.54 10.02 -28.54
CA GLY A 30 9.16 9.65 -28.87
C GLY A 30 8.63 8.44 -28.09
N ILE A 31 9.19 8.13 -26.92
CA ILE A 31 8.70 7.02 -26.08
C ILE A 31 7.39 7.44 -25.42
N PHE A 32 6.27 6.89 -25.90
CA PHE A 32 4.94 7.23 -25.39
C PHE A 32 4.42 6.26 -24.31
N HIS A 33 5.06 5.09 -24.17
CA HIS A 33 4.67 4.07 -23.19
C HIS A 33 5.87 3.72 -22.31
N HIS A 34 5.75 4.02 -21.01
CA HIS A 34 6.71 3.64 -20.00
C HIS A 34 6.10 2.58 -19.08
N LEU A 35 6.89 1.55 -18.79
CA LEU A 35 6.51 0.49 -17.89
C LEU A 35 7.71 0.12 -17.01
N ILE A 36 7.45 -0.05 -15.71
CA ILE A 36 8.33 -0.84 -14.84
C ILE A 36 7.71 -2.24 -14.85
N THR A 37 8.47 -3.25 -15.22
CA THR A 37 7.93 -4.61 -15.43
C THR A 37 7.48 -5.26 -14.12
N LEU A 38 8.26 -5.10 -13.05
CA LEU A 38 8.07 -5.78 -11.77
C LEU A 38 8.04 -4.84 -10.54
N PRO A 39 7.42 -3.65 -10.58
CA PRO A 39 7.43 -2.73 -9.44
C PRO A 39 6.77 -3.39 -8.22
N THR A 40 5.62 -4.03 -8.42
CA THR A 40 4.85 -4.69 -7.37
C THR A 40 5.61 -5.86 -6.74
N TYR A 41 6.38 -6.62 -7.52
CA TYR A 41 7.17 -7.74 -7.00
C TYR A 41 8.23 -7.25 -6.01
N HIS A 42 9.00 -6.24 -6.41
CA HIS A 42 10.03 -5.66 -5.55
C HIS A 42 9.44 -5.00 -4.31
N THR A 43 8.37 -4.20 -4.45
CA THR A 43 7.79 -3.50 -3.30
C THR A 43 7.13 -4.45 -2.32
N ALA A 44 6.42 -5.50 -2.80
CA ALA A 44 5.80 -6.49 -1.93
C ALA A 44 6.85 -7.35 -1.20
N ALA A 45 7.92 -7.76 -1.89
CA ALA A 45 9.02 -8.50 -1.27
C ALA A 45 9.70 -7.66 -0.17
N LEU A 46 10.04 -6.41 -0.47
CA LEU A 46 10.70 -5.50 0.48
C LEU A 46 9.80 -5.18 1.68
N SER A 47 8.52 -4.86 1.46
CA SER A 47 7.58 -4.55 2.54
C SER A 47 7.38 -5.76 3.46
N THR A 48 7.30 -6.96 2.89
CA THR A 48 7.14 -8.20 3.66
C THR A 48 8.39 -8.52 4.48
N ASP A 49 9.59 -8.38 3.90
CA ASP A 49 10.86 -8.61 4.59
C ASP A 49 11.06 -7.62 5.76
N ASN A 50 10.79 -6.32 5.53
CA ASN A 50 10.86 -5.31 6.59
C ASN A 50 9.85 -5.58 7.71
N LEU A 51 8.60 -5.93 7.35
CA LEU A 51 7.58 -6.28 8.34
C LEU A 51 8.01 -7.50 9.15
N ALA A 52 8.51 -8.56 8.52
CA ALA A 52 8.94 -9.77 9.21
C ALA A 52 10.10 -9.46 10.19
N LYS A 53 11.08 -8.68 9.77
CA LYS A 53 12.22 -8.26 10.62
C LYS A 53 11.77 -7.49 11.85
N GLU A 54 10.85 -6.53 11.70
CA GLU A 54 10.36 -5.74 12.82
C GLU A 54 9.44 -6.55 13.73
N TYR A 55 8.50 -7.29 13.14
CA TYR A 55 7.46 -8.02 13.88
C TYR A 55 8.01 -9.20 14.67
N PHE A 56 8.96 -9.94 14.12
CA PHE A 56 9.63 -11.04 14.83
C PHE A 56 10.92 -10.61 15.54
N GLY A 57 11.35 -9.36 15.35
CA GLY A 57 12.41 -8.71 16.11
C GLY A 57 11.90 -8.11 17.42
N GLU A 58 12.63 -7.12 17.94
CA GLU A 58 12.34 -6.51 19.24
C GLU A 58 11.04 -5.68 19.27
N GLN A 59 10.55 -5.22 18.11
CA GLN A 59 9.37 -4.35 18.05
C GLN A 59 8.05 -5.12 18.22
N GLY A 60 8.01 -6.40 17.87
CA GLY A 60 6.77 -7.19 17.98
C GLY A 60 5.61 -6.55 17.21
N MET A 61 4.42 -6.54 17.82
CA MET A 61 3.24 -5.88 17.28
C MET A 61 3.44 -4.39 16.91
N LEU A 62 4.38 -3.69 17.57
CA LEU A 62 4.63 -2.28 17.28
C LEU A 62 5.18 -2.09 15.86
N GLY A 63 5.95 -3.04 15.33
CA GLY A 63 6.42 -3.00 13.94
C GLY A 63 5.26 -2.95 12.95
N TYR A 64 4.27 -3.82 13.13
CA TYR A 64 3.05 -3.81 12.30
C TYR A 64 2.24 -2.52 12.47
N VAL A 65 1.93 -2.10 13.70
CA VAL A 65 1.09 -0.92 13.95
C VAL A 65 1.76 0.36 13.44
N LYS A 66 3.07 0.53 13.68
CA LYS A 66 3.81 1.74 13.30
C LYS A 66 4.14 1.79 11.81
N GLY A 67 4.59 0.67 11.24
CA GLY A 67 5.06 0.58 9.86
C GLY A 67 3.94 0.41 8.83
N VAL A 68 2.83 -0.24 9.20
CA VAL A 68 1.71 -0.53 8.29
C VAL A 68 0.48 0.27 8.70
N GLN A 69 -0.20 -0.11 9.78
CA GLN A 69 -1.55 0.37 10.07
C GLN A 69 -1.64 1.90 10.24
N ARG A 70 -0.71 2.51 10.99
CA ARG A 70 -0.67 3.98 11.17
C ARG A 70 -0.33 4.71 9.87
N GLN A 71 0.48 4.10 8.99
CA GLN A 71 0.81 4.70 7.70
C GLN A 71 -0.40 4.67 6.76
N GLU A 72 -1.12 3.54 6.73
CA GLU A 72 -2.37 3.42 5.96
C GLU A 72 -3.39 4.48 6.37
N ILE A 73 -3.59 4.68 7.68
CA ILE A 73 -4.49 5.72 8.20
C ILE A 73 -4.04 7.12 7.74
N ARG A 74 -2.76 7.46 7.91
CA ARG A 74 -2.23 8.80 7.60
C ARG A 74 -2.26 9.13 6.11
N GLN A 75 -2.09 8.12 5.26
CA GLN A 75 -2.09 8.26 3.82
C GLN A 75 -3.48 8.05 3.20
N GLY A 76 -4.50 7.73 4.00
CA GLY A 76 -5.87 7.50 3.52
C GLY A 76 -6.00 6.23 2.68
N ILE A 77 -5.19 5.21 2.94
CA ILE A 77 -5.21 3.94 2.20
C ILE A 77 -6.45 3.14 2.64
N ALA A 78 -7.32 2.83 1.67
CA ALA A 78 -8.58 2.13 1.93
C ALA A 78 -8.41 0.74 2.56
N CYS A 79 -7.26 0.09 2.39
CA CYS A 79 -6.95 -1.22 2.97
C CYS A 79 -7.02 -1.27 4.51
N VAL A 80 -6.92 -0.13 5.22
CA VAL A 80 -7.17 -0.11 6.67
C VAL A 80 -8.56 -0.67 7.01
N LYS A 81 -9.52 -0.43 6.11
CA LYS A 81 -10.88 -0.95 6.09
C LYS A 81 -10.97 -2.21 5.21
N HIS A 82 -10.15 -3.21 5.51
CA HIS A 82 -9.98 -4.40 4.65
C HIS A 82 -11.26 -5.19 4.39
N GLN A 83 -12.23 -5.18 5.31
CA GLN A 83 -13.54 -5.83 5.10
C GLN A 83 -14.33 -5.15 3.97
N ASN A 84 -14.43 -3.81 4.02
CA ASN A 84 -15.07 -3.02 2.96
C ASN A 84 -14.33 -3.19 1.63
N MET A 85 -12.99 -3.16 1.63
CA MET A 85 -12.19 -3.43 0.43
C MET A 85 -12.39 -4.85 -0.13
N ALA A 86 -12.70 -5.83 0.71
CA ALA A 86 -13.07 -7.19 0.30
C ALA A 86 -14.54 -7.33 -0.13
N GLY A 87 -15.31 -6.24 -0.10
CA GLY A 87 -16.71 -6.20 -0.54
C GLY A 87 -17.73 -6.65 0.50
N SER A 88 -17.40 -6.62 1.80
CA SER A 88 -18.34 -7.01 2.86
C SER A 88 -19.67 -6.27 2.78
N ASP A 89 -19.61 -4.97 2.53
CA ASP A 89 -20.77 -4.08 2.57
C ASP A 89 -21.71 -4.37 1.38
N ILE A 90 -21.14 -4.65 0.21
CA ILE A 90 -21.89 -5.10 -0.98
C ILE A 90 -22.60 -6.43 -0.68
N GLY A 91 -21.92 -7.34 0.03
CA GLY A 91 -22.52 -8.61 0.46
C GLY A 91 -23.65 -8.43 1.45
N ASP A 92 -23.54 -7.49 2.37
CA ASP A 92 -24.58 -7.20 3.37
C ASP A 92 -25.79 -6.50 2.76
N ASP A 93 -25.60 -5.53 1.86
CA ASP A 93 -26.68 -4.90 1.09
C ASP A 93 -27.46 -5.93 0.27
N HIS A 94 -26.75 -6.87 -0.36
CA HIS A 94 -27.37 -7.96 -1.10
C HIS A 94 -28.22 -8.85 -0.21
N LYS A 95 -27.73 -9.24 0.97
CA LYS A 95 -28.50 -10.07 1.91
C LYS A 95 -29.72 -9.33 2.43
N GLU A 96 -29.58 -8.04 2.75
CA GLU A 96 -30.68 -7.21 3.24
C GLU A 96 -31.78 -7.07 2.17
N TYR A 97 -31.40 -6.91 0.90
CA TYR A 97 -32.36 -6.89 -0.20
C TYR A 97 -33.20 -8.18 -0.29
N PHE A 98 -32.62 -9.36 -0.04
CA PHE A 98 -33.34 -10.64 -0.17
C PHE A 98 -34.05 -11.10 1.11
N ALA A 99 -33.44 -10.87 2.28
CA ALA A 99 -33.89 -11.44 3.56
C ALA A 99 -34.40 -10.39 4.55
N GLY A 100 -34.32 -9.10 4.22
CA GLY A 100 -34.76 -8.00 5.08
C GLY A 100 -34.13 -8.10 6.48
N GLU A 101 -34.95 -7.99 7.52
CA GLU A 101 -34.52 -8.06 8.92
C GLU A 101 -33.88 -9.40 9.32
N ALA A 102 -34.12 -10.49 8.56
CA ALA A 102 -33.53 -11.80 8.83
C ALA A 102 -32.13 -11.97 8.20
N ALA A 103 -31.60 -10.94 7.53
CA ALA A 103 -30.30 -11.00 6.88
C ALA A 103 -29.15 -11.20 7.87
N LEU A 104 -28.37 -12.27 7.68
CA LEU A 104 -27.16 -12.53 8.48
C LEU A 104 -25.97 -11.71 7.94
N LYS A 105 -25.81 -10.49 8.46
CA LYS A 105 -24.78 -9.53 8.03
C LYS A 105 -23.40 -9.84 8.61
N ALA A 106 -22.35 -9.51 7.84
CA ALA A 106 -20.96 -9.56 8.29
C ALA A 106 -20.62 -8.32 9.15
N GLY A 107 -21.28 -7.19 8.90
CA GLY A 107 -21.28 -6.02 9.74
C GLY A 107 -22.16 -6.13 10.98
N GLY A 108 -22.03 -5.16 11.89
CA GLY A 108 -22.75 -5.13 13.16
C GLY A 108 -22.05 -4.25 14.20
N GLU A 109 -22.57 -4.20 15.42
CA GLU A 109 -22.05 -3.38 16.52
C GLU A 109 -20.57 -3.66 16.81
N HIS A 110 -20.15 -4.93 16.71
CA HIS A 110 -18.78 -5.37 16.96
C HIS A 110 -17.88 -5.44 15.72
N ASN A 111 -18.29 -4.83 14.60
CA ASN A 111 -17.46 -4.80 13.39
C ASN A 111 -16.18 -3.97 13.64
N THR A 112 -15.03 -4.52 13.25
CA THR A 112 -13.72 -3.85 13.31
C THR A 112 -13.69 -2.53 12.54
N MET A 113 -14.52 -2.39 11.51
CA MET A 113 -14.71 -1.16 10.73
C MET A 113 -15.16 0.04 11.59
N ASN A 114 -15.88 -0.20 12.69
CA ASN A 114 -16.35 0.86 13.60
C ASN A 114 -15.19 1.53 14.35
N GLN A 115 -14.04 0.88 14.47
CA GLN A 115 -12.83 1.45 15.09
C GLN A 115 -12.16 2.53 14.20
N PHE A 116 -12.57 2.62 12.94
CA PHE A 116 -12.06 3.55 11.94
C PHE A 116 -13.15 4.51 11.42
N ALA A 117 -14.29 4.59 12.11
CA ALA A 117 -15.29 5.63 11.90
C ALA A 117 -14.83 6.91 12.62
N ALA A 118 -14.95 8.05 11.94
CA ALA A 118 -14.66 9.38 12.50
C ALA A 118 -15.90 9.95 13.20
#